data_AF-A0A2D4TTE1-F1
#
_entry.id   AF-A0A2D4TTE1-F1
#
_cell.length_a   1.000
_cell.length_b   1.000
_cell.length_c   1.000
_cell.angle_alpha   90.00
_cell.angle_beta   90.00
_cell.angle_gamma   90.00
#
_symmetry.space_group_name_H-M   'P 1'
#
loop_
_entity.id
_entity.type
_entity.pdbx_description
1 polymer ?
#
loop_
_entity_poly.entity_id
_entity_poly.type
_entity_poly.pdbx_seq_one_letter_code
_entity_poly.pdbx_strand_id
1 'polypeptide(L)'
;MKESIRKSLINLQQKADELSKKLSDPTITSDISKLTSLNKEFSEIKDVVQNWTEYQDIEGTIAELDNLLKDEDMKDMAQEEKLECEEKLQVIEAEIMVQLLPKDKDDKRNSFLELRAGA
;
A
#
# COMPACT_ATOMS: atom_id res chain seq x y z
N MET A 1 7.59 8.56 2.35
CA MET A 1 8.00 7.20 1.93
C MET A 1 9.38 7.10 1.24
N LYS A 2 10.19 6.08 1.56
CA LYS A 2 11.46 5.78 0.87
C LYS A 2 11.22 5.27 -0.56
N GLU A 3 12.09 5.63 -1.51
CA GLU A 3 11.99 5.23 -2.93
C GLU A 3 11.95 3.70 -3.13
N SER A 4 12.71 2.95 -2.31
CA SER A 4 12.74 1.49 -2.36
C SER A 4 11.39 0.85 -2.03
N ILE A 5 10.65 1.44 -1.08
CA ILE A 5 9.32 0.96 -0.66
C ILE A 5 8.31 1.24 -1.76
N ARG A 6 8.35 2.44 -2.34
CA ARG A 6 7.50 2.83 -3.48
C ARG A 6 7.67 1.88 -4.67
N LYS A 7 8.91 1.51 -5.02
CA LYS A 7 9.19 0.49 -6.05
C LYS A 7 8.59 -0.88 -5.71
N SER A 8 8.67 -1.29 -4.45
CA SER A 8 8.07 -2.56 -4.01
C SER A 8 6.54 -2.55 -4.15
N LEU A 9 5.89 -1.44 -3.80
CA LEU A 9 4.43 -1.28 -3.91
C LEU A 9 3.97 -1.28 -5.37
N ILE A 10 4.72 -0.61 -6.26
CA ILE A 10 4.47 -0.66 -7.71
C ILE A 10 4.54 -2.10 -8.23
N ASN A 11 5.55 -2.87 -7.82
CA ASN A 11 5.66 -4.27 -8.21
C ASN A 11 4.50 -5.13 -7.68
N LEU A 12 4.03 -4.87 -6.45
CA LEU A 12 2.86 -5.54 -5.88
C LEU A 12 1.58 -5.20 -6.64
N GLN A 13 1.39 -3.94 -7.03
CA GLN A 13 0.27 -3.49 -7.84
C GLN A 13 0.26 -4.18 -9.22
N GLN A 14 1.41 -4.22 -9.91
CA GLN A 14 1.54 -4.94 -11.18
C GLN A 14 1.21 -6.44 -11.03
N LYS A 15 1.69 -7.07 -9.95
CA LYS A 15 1.38 -8.47 -9.66
C LYS A 15 -0.12 -8.68 -9.41
N ALA A 16 -0.79 -7.77 -8.70
CA ALA A 16 -2.23 -7.84 -8.47
C ALA A 16 -3.01 -7.72 -9.78
N ASP A 17 -2.60 -6.83 -10.69
CA ASP A 17 -3.21 -6.70 -12.01
C ASP A 17 -3.05 -7.96 -12.85
N GLU A 18 -1.87 -8.59 -12.82
CA GLU A 18 -1.62 -9.87 -13.50
C GLU A 18 -2.49 -10.99 -12.94
N LEU A 19 -2.61 -11.09 -11.61
CA LEU A 19 -3.45 -12.08 -10.95
C LEU A 19 -4.94 -11.85 -11.27
N SER A 20 -5.40 -10.60 -11.26
CA SER A 20 -6.77 -10.21 -11.65
C SER A 20 -7.08 -10.61 -13.10
N LYS A 21 -6.15 -10.38 -14.03
CA LYS A 21 -6.28 -10.84 -15.43
C LYS A 21 -6.36 -12.35 -15.53
N LYS A 22 -5.51 -13.08 -14.81
CA LYS A 22 -5.54 -14.57 -14.77
C LYS A 22 -6.84 -15.10 -14.18
N LEU A 23 -7.37 -14.47 -13.13
CA LEU A 23 -8.66 -14.83 -12.52
C LEU A 23 -9.84 -14.57 -13.47
N SER A 24 -9.69 -13.64 -14.41
CA SER A 24 -10.69 -13.36 -15.45
C SER A 24 -10.61 -14.31 -16.66
N ASP A 25 -9.58 -15.16 -16.74
CA ASP A 25 -9.40 -16.11 -17.83
C ASP A 25 -10.32 -17.36 -17.65
N PRO A 26 -11.23 -17.65 -18.60
CA PRO A 26 -12.11 -18.82 -18.53
C PRO A 26 -11.38 -20.16 -18.35
N THR A 27 -10.15 -20.28 -18.84
CA THR A 27 -9.33 -21.50 -18.72
C THR A 27 -8.88 -21.77 -17.28
N ILE A 28 -8.70 -20.72 -16.48
CA ILE A 28 -8.38 -20.81 -15.05
C ILE A 28 -9.64 -21.10 -14.24
N THR A 29 -10.79 -20.53 -14.61
CA THR A 29 -12.07 -20.77 -13.90
C THR A 29 -12.55 -22.21 -13.96
N SER A 30 -12.05 -22.98 -14.95
CA SER A 30 -12.34 -24.41 -15.10
C SER A 30 -11.51 -25.30 -14.14
N ASP A 31 -10.45 -24.76 -13.54
CA ASP A 31 -9.56 -25.46 -12.61
C ASP A 31 -9.70 -24.87 -11.19
N ILE A 32 -10.58 -25.47 -10.39
CA ILE A 32 -10.92 -25.02 -9.03
C ILE A 32 -9.66 -24.89 -8.17
N SER A 33 -8.68 -25.78 -8.31
CA SER A 33 -7.45 -25.77 -7.50
C SER A 33 -6.57 -24.56 -7.82
N LYS A 34 -6.41 -24.24 -9.11
CA LYS A 34 -5.70 -23.02 -9.54
C LYS A 34 -6.45 -21.76 -9.13
N LEU A 35 -7.77 -21.75 -9.29
CA LEU A 35 -8.61 -20.61 -8.92
C LEU A 35 -8.53 -20.31 -7.41
N THR A 36 -8.57 -21.33 -6.55
CA THR A 36 -8.40 -21.12 -5.10
C THR A 36 -7.01 -20.58 -4.76
N SER A 37 -5.96 -21.10 -5.40
CA SER A 37 -4.58 -20.66 -5.14
C SER A 37 -4.36 -19.21 -5.57
N LEU A 38 -4.83 -18.84 -6.76
CA LEU A 38 -4.71 -17.48 -7.30
C LEU A 38 -5.56 -16.48 -6.51
N ASN A 39 -6.77 -16.86 -6.08
CA ASN A 39 -7.59 -16.00 -5.21
C ASN A 39 -6.92 -15.76 -3.87
N LYS A 40 -6.30 -16.78 -3.28
CA LYS A 40 -5.57 -16.61 -2.02
C LYS A 40 -4.40 -15.66 -2.17
N GLU A 41 -3.60 -15.82 -3.23
CA GLU A 41 -2.47 -14.93 -3.52
C GLU A 41 -2.93 -13.50 -3.81
N PHE A 42 -4.03 -13.33 -4.55
CA PHE A 42 -4.63 -12.03 -4.82
C PHE A 42 -5.15 -11.37 -3.53
N SER A 43 -5.88 -12.10 -2.69
CA SER A 43 -6.36 -11.60 -1.40
C SER A 43 -5.23 -11.22 -0.45
N GLU A 44 -4.08 -11.89 -0.50
CA GLU A 44 -2.92 -11.55 0.34
C GLU A 44 -2.30 -10.20 0.00
N ILE A 45 -2.36 -9.77 -1.26
CA ILE A 45 -1.78 -8.49 -1.71
C ILE A 45 -2.82 -7.40 -1.96
N LYS A 46 -4.12 -7.76 -2.05
CA LYS A 46 -5.21 -6.84 -2.38
C LYS A 46 -5.29 -5.67 -1.41
N ASP A 47 -5.21 -5.94 -0.11
CA ASP A 47 -5.34 -4.90 0.92
C ASP A 47 -4.21 -3.87 0.81
N VAL A 48 -2.97 -4.33 0.56
CA VAL A 48 -1.80 -3.46 0.37
C VAL A 48 -1.93 -2.61 -0.89
N VAL A 49 -2.40 -3.21 -1.98
CA VAL A 49 -2.60 -2.51 -3.25
C VAL A 49 -3.74 -1.50 -3.17
N GLN A 50 -4.80 -1.81 -2.41
CA GLN A 50 -5.90 -0.89 -2.17
C GLN A 50 -5.42 0.35 -1.39
N ASN A 51 -4.73 0.15 -0.27
CA ASN A 51 -4.16 1.25 0.52
C ASN A 51 -3.13 2.05 -0.31
N TRP A 52 -2.33 1.38 -1.13
CA TRP A 52 -1.40 2.05 -2.05
C TRP A 52 -2.12 2.92 -3.08
N THR A 53 -3.23 2.43 -3.64
CA THR A 53 -4.04 3.20 -4.59
C THR A 53 -4.63 4.44 -3.92
N GLU A 54 -5.18 4.29 -2.71
CA GLU A 54 -5.72 5.41 -1.93
C GLU A 54 -4.63 6.44 -1.58
N TYR A 55 -3.43 5.98 -1.23
CA TYR A 55 -2.26 6.85 -1.03
C TYR A 55 -1.96 7.69 -2.29
N GLN A 56 -1.97 7.07 -3.47
CA GLN A 56 -1.72 7.77 -4.73
C GLN A 56 -2.82 8.79 -5.06
N ASP A 57 -4.07 8.46 -4.77
CA ASP A 57 -5.21 9.36 -4.99
C ASP A 57 -5.09 10.61 -4.10
N ILE A 58 -4.76 10.43 -2.82
CA ILE A 58 -4.55 11.55 -1.88
C ILE A 58 -3.32 12.39 -2.27
N GLU A 59 -2.23 11.75 -2.71
CA GLU A 59 -1.05 12.45 -3.26
C GLU A 59 -1.45 13.33 -4.47
N GLY A 60 -2.35 12.82 -5.32
CA GLY A 60 -2.96 13.57 -6.43
C GLY A 60 -3.82 14.74 -5.97
N THR A 61 -4.71 14.53 -4.99
CA THR A 61 -5.55 15.59 -4.42
C THR A 61 -4.70 16.72 -3.81
N ILE A 62 -3.63 16.39 -3.08
CA ILE A 62 -2.71 17.41 -2.54
C ILE A 62 -2.09 18.23 -3.67
N ALA A 63 -1.69 17.59 -4.77
CA ALA A 63 -1.13 18.30 -5.93
C ALA A 63 -2.16 19.21 -6.63
N GLU A 64 -3.44 18.82 -6.63
CA GLU A 64 -4.54 19.67 -7.11
C GLU A 64 -4.77 20.87 -6.17
N LEU A 65 -4.78 20.64 -4.86
CA LEU A 65 -4.88 21.68 -3.83
C LEU A 65 -3.71 22.67 -3.90
N ASP A 66 -2.49 22.21 -4.22
CA ASP A 66 -1.33 23.08 -4.44
C ASP A 66 -1.51 24.05 -5.62
N ASN A 67 -2.36 23.71 -6.59
CA ASN A 67 -2.74 24.63 -7.65
C ASN A 67 -3.81 25.62 -7.19
N LEU A 68 -4.74 25.20 -6.34
CA LEU A 68 -5.78 26.05 -5.75
C LEU A 68 -5.21 27.07 -4.74
N LEU A 69 -4.11 26.73 -4.04
CA LEU A 69 -3.39 27.65 -3.15
C LEU A 69 -2.83 28.91 -3.84
N LYS A 70 -2.78 28.92 -5.18
CA LYS A 70 -2.35 30.09 -5.97
C LYS A 70 -3.47 31.11 -6.14
N ASP A 71 -4.72 30.74 -5.88
CA ASP A 71 -5.88 31.63 -5.89
C ASP A 71 -6.09 32.22 -4.49
N GLU A 72 -5.98 33.54 -4.34
CA GLU A 72 -6.09 34.22 -3.05
C GLU A 72 -7.45 34.02 -2.38
N ASP A 73 -8.52 33.86 -3.16
CA ASP A 73 -9.88 33.69 -2.64
C ASP A 73 -10.12 32.25 -2.11
N MET A 74 -9.37 31.27 -2.63
CA MET A 74 -9.50 29.86 -2.25
C MET A 74 -8.39 29.36 -1.32
N LYS A 75 -7.39 30.19 -1.05
CA LYS A 75 -6.16 29.81 -0.36
C LYS A 75 -6.40 29.23 1.04
N ASP A 76 -7.20 29.89 1.86
CA ASP A 76 -7.41 29.47 3.25
C ASP A 76 -8.15 28.11 3.31
N MET A 77 -9.15 27.91 2.46
CA MET A 77 -9.89 26.65 2.35
C MET A 77 -9.01 25.52 1.80
N ALA A 78 -8.25 25.79 0.74
CA ALA A 78 -7.34 24.81 0.16
C ALA A 78 -6.20 24.43 1.14
N GLN A 79 -5.81 25.34 2.03
CA GLN A 79 -4.78 25.08 3.03
C GLN A 79 -5.28 24.15 4.15
N GLU A 80 -6.52 24.35 4.63
CA GLU A 80 -7.15 23.43 5.59
C GLU A 80 -7.35 22.04 4.99
N GLU A 81 -7.89 21.95 3.78
CA GLU A 81 -8.13 20.67 3.10
C GLU A 81 -6.82 19.93 2.81
N LYS A 82 -5.77 20.66 2.42
CA LYS A 82 -4.44 20.09 2.21
C LYS A 82 -3.89 19.48 3.49
N LEU A 83 -4.07 20.15 4.63
CA LEU A 83 -3.59 19.65 5.92
C LEU A 83 -4.30 18.35 6.31
N GLU A 84 -5.62 18.27 6.12
CA GLU A 84 -6.37 17.02 6.33
C GLU A 84 -5.90 15.88 5.41
N CYS A 85 -5.61 16.18 4.14
CA CYS A 85 -5.07 15.21 3.20
C CYS A 85 -3.68 14.73 3.61
N GLU A 86 -2.80 15.63 4.07
CA GLU A 86 -1.46 15.27 4.56
C GLU A 86 -1.53 14.37 5.80
N GLU A 87 -2.45 14.63 6.74
CA GLU A 87 -2.68 13.76 7.90
C GLU A 87 -3.18 12.37 7.48
N LYS A 88 -4.15 12.28 6.58
CA LYS A 88 -4.64 11.01 6.03
C LYS A 88 -3.53 10.23 5.31
N LEU A 89 -2.70 10.94 4.54
CA LEU A 89 -1.57 10.34 3.84
C LEU A 89 -0.56 9.69 4.81
N GLN A 90 -0.29 10.34 5.95
CA GLN A 90 0.57 9.76 7.00
C GLN A 90 -0.03 8.51 7.63
N VAL A 91 -1.34 8.50 7.89
CA VAL A 91 -2.04 7.33 8.44
C VAL A 91 -1.95 6.15 7.47
N ILE A 92 -2.26 6.37 6.19
CA ILE A 92 -2.21 5.32 5.17
C ILE A 92 -0.78 4.85 4.94
N GLU A 93 0.22 5.74 4.95
CA GLU A 93 1.62 5.34 4.87
C GLU A 93 2.01 4.39 6.01
N ALA A 94 1.57 4.67 7.24
CA ALA A 94 1.82 3.81 8.40
C ALA A 94 1.13 2.44 8.25
N GLU A 95 -0.12 2.41 7.79
CA GLU A 95 -0.85 1.16 7.53
C GLU A 95 -0.16 0.29 6.48
N ILE A 96 0.27 0.89 5.38
CA ILE A 96 1.02 0.19 4.32
C ILE A 96 2.32 -0.38 4.89
N MET A 97 3.05 0.38 5.71
CA MET A 97 4.27 -0.13 6.34
C MET A 97 4.01 -1.34 7.23
N VAL A 98 2.93 -1.32 8.00
CA VAL A 98 2.52 -2.46 8.84
C VAL A 98 2.16 -3.68 7.98
N GLN A 99 1.43 -3.48 6.88
CA GLN A 99 1.04 -4.58 5.99
C GLN A 99 2.22 -5.18 5.21
N LEU A 100 3.27 -4.39 4.95
CA LEU A 100 4.51 -4.86 4.31
C LEU A 100 5.39 -5.69 5.25
N LEU A 101 5.12 -5.69 6.56
CA LEU A 101 5.80 -6.58 7.47
C LEU A 101 5.44 -8.02 7.09
N PRO A 102 6.43 -8.92 6.94
CA PRO A 102 6.13 -10.33 6.70
C PRO A 102 5.21 -10.81 7.82
N LYS A 103 4.10 -11.49 7.46
CA LYS A 103 3.26 -12.20 8.44
C LYS A 103 4.13 -13.27 9.09
N ASP A 104 4.76 -12.91 10.20
CA ASP A 104 5.75 -13.75 10.83
C ASP A 104 5.04 -14.93 11.49
N LYS A 105 5.34 -16.14 11.00
CA LYS A 105 4.78 -17.37 11.58
C LYS A 105 5.31 -17.60 12.99
N ASP A 106 6.42 -16.93 13.35
CA ASP A 106 7.13 -17.07 14.61
C ASP A 106 7.08 -15.83 15.50
N ASP A 107 6.28 -14.79 15.18
CA ASP A 107 6.14 -13.55 15.98
C ASP A 107 5.66 -13.78 17.43
N LYS A 108 5.16 -14.98 17.72
CA LYS A 108 4.74 -15.41 19.06
C LYS A 108 5.88 -16.00 19.90
N ARG A 109 7.11 -16.10 19.39
CA ARG A 109 8.24 -16.71 20.11
C ARG A 109 9.10 -15.65 20.78
N ASN A 110 9.51 -15.92 22.02
CA ASN A 110 10.46 -15.07 22.74
C ASN A 110 11.81 -15.08 22.01
N SER A 111 12.36 -13.89 21.76
CA SER A 111 13.71 -13.73 21.23
C SER A 111 14.70 -13.47 22.38
N PHE A 112 15.84 -14.15 22.35
CA PHE A 112 16.94 -13.90 23.29
C PHE A 112 18.01 -13.04 22.60
N LEU A 113 18.23 -11.84 23.13
CA LEU A 113 19.28 -10.92 22.68
C LEU A 113 20.51 -11.11 23.57
N GLU A 114 21.53 -11.79 23.06
CA GLU A 114 22.84 -11.87 23.71
C GLU A 114 23.80 -10.81 23.17
N LEU A 115 24.17 -9.84 24.01
CA LEU A 115 25.20 -8.85 23.70
C LEU A 115 26.56 -9.39 24.18
N ARG A 116 27.46 -9.66 23.23
CA ARG A 116 28.87 -9.95 23.56
C ARG A 116 29.74 -8.75 23.23
N ALA A 117 30.64 -8.42 24.15
CA ALA A 117 31.77 -7.56 23.85
C ALA A 117 32.70 -8.30 22.88
N GLY A 118 32.82 -7.78 21.66
CA GLY A 118 33.85 -8.20 20.71
C GLY A 118 35.22 -7.70 21.18
N ALA A 119 36.24 -8.54 21.05
CA ALA A 119 37.64 -8.21 21.34
C ALA A 119 38.22 -7.22 20.32
#